data_AF-A0A849G2C4-F1
#
_entry.id   AF-A0A849G2C4-F1
#
_cell.length_a   1.000
_cell.length_b   1.000
_cell.length_c   1.000
_cell.angle_alpha   90.00
_cell.angle_beta   90.00
_cell.angle_gamma   90.00
#
_symmetry.space_group_name_H-M   'P 1'
#
loop_
_entity.id
_entity.type
_entity.pdbx_description
1 polymer ?
#
loop_
_entity_poly.entity_id
_entity_poly.type
_entity_poly.pdbx_seq_one_letter_code
_entity_poly.pdbx_strand_id
1 'polypeptide(L)'
;MLTVYCDHITIRLRYTLEVIFEEILSCPITISQDKKSLGKGPCLNYSNELLEGVPYIKPHSLIFENGIRILAEKIDNSGMLFPTESDLIEQDTLALVFFLVSRYEEYLDDDRDEFGRIKATNSQLYQAGLLHTPLVDKKVIELYNSLRSRYPTLPPLKRQFQVIPTFDIDVAYAFKGRGWLRRTRSTFKDVLTFEWKRIKRRK
;
A
#
# COMPACT_ATOMS: atom_id res chain seq x y z
N MET A 1 8.06 -6.65 -19.95
CA MET A 1 7.33 -7.67 -19.18
C MET A 1 8.34 -8.43 -18.36
N LEU A 2 8.12 -8.57 -17.04
CA LEU A 2 9.02 -9.24 -16.11
C LEU A 2 8.40 -10.59 -15.69
N THR A 3 9.16 -11.67 -15.74
CA THR A 3 8.70 -12.99 -15.24
C THR A 3 9.11 -13.16 -13.78
N VAL A 4 8.16 -13.43 -12.90
CA VAL A 4 8.44 -13.75 -11.49
C VAL A 4 8.22 -15.25 -11.28
N TYR A 5 9.28 -15.96 -10.92
CA TYR A 5 9.21 -17.35 -10.52
C TYR A 5 8.97 -17.46 -9.01
N CYS A 6 8.10 -18.39 -8.62
CA CYS A 6 7.92 -18.81 -7.23
C CYS A 6 7.48 -20.27 -7.17
N ASP A 7 7.80 -20.98 -6.09
CA ASP A 7 7.40 -22.39 -5.94
C ASP A 7 5.88 -22.53 -5.77
N HIS A 8 5.24 -21.58 -5.08
CA HIS A 8 3.81 -21.60 -4.78
C HIS A 8 3.19 -20.21 -4.98
N ILE A 9 2.14 -20.13 -5.79
CA ILE A 9 1.37 -18.89 -6.00
C ILE A 9 0.25 -18.83 -4.97
N THR A 10 0.34 -17.89 -4.03
CA THR A 10 -0.73 -17.59 -3.06
C THR A 10 -1.47 -16.31 -3.42
N ILE A 11 -2.63 -16.08 -2.79
CA ILE A 11 -3.40 -14.84 -2.96
C ILE A 11 -2.57 -13.63 -2.48
N ARG A 12 -1.85 -13.76 -1.37
CA ARG A 12 -0.97 -12.70 -0.84
C ARG A 12 0.15 -12.36 -1.80
N LEU A 13 0.83 -13.38 -2.35
CA LEU A 13 1.91 -13.16 -3.32
C LEU A 13 1.38 -12.47 -4.58
N ARG A 14 0.29 -12.99 -5.15
CA ARG A 14 -0.33 -12.43 -6.35
C ARG A 14 -0.71 -10.96 -6.14
N TYR A 15 -1.47 -10.67 -5.09
CA TYR A 15 -1.89 -9.32 -4.72
C TYR A 15 -0.69 -8.37 -4.59
N THR A 16 0.36 -8.81 -3.89
CA THR A 16 1.55 -8.00 -3.65
C THR A 16 2.31 -7.71 -4.94
N LEU A 17 2.46 -8.71 -5.81
CA LEU A 17 3.12 -8.56 -7.10
C LEU A 17 2.35 -7.61 -8.03
N GLU A 18 1.01 -7.69 -8.06
CA GLU A 18 0.15 -6.78 -8.81
C GLU A 18 0.28 -5.34 -8.27
N VAL A 19 0.24 -5.13 -6.96
CA VAL A 19 0.46 -3.82 -6.33
C VAL A 19 1.83 -3.24 -6.68
N ILE A 20 2.91 -4.03 -6.53
CA ILE A 20 4.27 -3.56 -6.79
C ILE A 20 4.46 -3.25 -8.26
N PHE A 21 4.20 -4.23 -9.13
CA PHE A 21 4.62 -4.14 -10.51
C PHE A 21 3.59 -3.47 -11.40
N GLU A 22 2.30 -3.74 -11.24
CA GLU A 22 1.29 -3.19 -12.13
C GLU A 22 0.84 -1.79 -11.67
N GLU A 23 0.50 -1.64 -10.38
CA GLU A 23 0.00 -0.37 -9.84
C GLU A 23 1.12 0.66 -9.60
N ILE A 24 2.18 0.30 -8.87
CA ILE A 24 3.23 1.26 -8.50
C ILE A 24 4.22 1.50 -9.64
N LEU A 25 4.69 0.43 -10.29
CA LEU A 25 5.76 0.50 -11.30
C LEU A 25 5.24 0.55 -12.76
N SER A 26 3.96 0.28 -13.01
CA SER A 26 3.39 0.15 -14.37
C SER A 26 4.20 -0.77 -15.29
N CYS A 27 4.72 -1.86 -14.72
CA CYS A 27 5.50 -2.90 -15.35
C CYS A 27 4.69 -4.20 -15.39
N PRO A 28 4.23 -4.66 -16.58
CA PRO A 28 3.47 -5.90 -16.69
C PRO A 28 4.31 -7.10 -16.25
N ILE A 29 3.70 -8.02 -15.50
CA ILE A 29 4.36 -9.21 -15.00
C ILE A 29 3.71 -10.50 -15.50
N THR A 30 4.46 -11.59 -15.39
CA THR A 30 3.94 -12.96 -15.50
C THR A 30 4.45 -13.76 -14.32
N ILE A 31 3.54 -14.34 -13.55
CA ILE A 31 3.88 -15.21 -12.42
C ILE A 31 3.95 -16.64 -12.93
N SER A 32 5.03 -17.36 -12.61
CA SER A 32 5.28 -18.71 -13.10
C SER A 32 5.77 -19.62 -11.97
N GLN A 33 5.35 -20.88 -12.01
CA GLN A 33 5.89 -21.95 -11.15
C GLN A 33 6.84 -22.88 -11.92
N ASP A 34 7.09 -22.61 -13.20
CA ASP A 34 8.03 -23.38 -14.02
C ASP A 34 9.39 -22.67 -14.07
N LYS A 35 10.43 -23.28 -13.50
CA LYS A 35 11.80 -22.75 -13.55
C LYS A 35 12.28 -22.49 -14.99
N LYS A 36 11.78 -23.24 -15.99
CA LYS A 36 12.13 -23.03 -17.41
C LYS A 36 11.61 -21.70 -17.98
N SER A 37 10.76 -20.99 -17.25
CA SER A 37 10.33 -19.64 -17.60
C SER A 37 11.41 -18.58 -17.32
N LEU A 38 12.37 -18.88 -16.44
CA LEU A 38 13.51 -18.02 -16.14
C LEU A 38 14.51 -18.02 -17.30
N GLY A 39 15.20 -16.89 -17.51
CA GLY A 39 16.24 -16.73 -18.55
C GLY A 39 15.74 -16.37 -19.95
N LYS A 40 14.42 -16.33 -20.20
CA LYS A 40 13.84 -15.88 -21.49
C LYS A 40 13.79 -14.36 -21.66
N GLY A 41 14.20 -13.61 -20.65
CA GLY A 41 14.12 -12.15 -20.57
C GLY A 41 14.29 -11.69 -19.12
N PRO A 42 13.92 -10.43 -18.80
CA PRO A 42 13.92 -9.95 -17.42
C PRO A 42 13.10 -10.86 -16.52
N CYS A 43 13.70 -11.33 -15.42
CA CYS A 43 13.03 -12.21 -14.48
C CYS A 43 13.48 -12.00 -13.03
N LEU A 44 12.69 -12.48 -12.10
CA LEU A 44 12.98 -12.47 -10.66
C LEU A 44 12.68 -13.85 -10.11
N ASN A 45 13.63 -14.42 -9.36
CA ASN A 45 13.44 -15.62 -8.58
C ASN A 45 13.01 -15.26 -7.16
N TYR A 46 11.74 -15.55 -6.82
CA TYR A 46 11.17 -15.38 -5.49
C TYR A 46 10.83 -16.75 -4.89
N SER A 47 11.87 -17.47 -4.45
CA SER A 47 11.80 -18.83 -3.92
C SER A 47 12.86 -19.05 -2.84
N ASN A 48 12.89 -20.22 -2.20
CA ASN A 48 13.94 -20.55 -1.23
C ASN A 48 15.24 -21.06 -1.89
N GLU A 49 15.23 -21.27 -3.21
CA GLU A 49 16.36 -21.82 -3.96
C GLU A 49 17.10 -20.70 -4.69
N LEU A 50 18.39 -20.58 -4.42
CA LEU A 50 19.26 -19.70 -5.18
C LEU A 50 19.55 -20.31 -6.56
N LEU A 51 19.23 -19.58 -7.63
CA LEU A 51 19.50 -19.98 -9.00
C LEU A 51 20.59 -19.08 -9.58
N GLU A 52 21.68 -19.68 -10.02
CA GLU A 52 22.84 -18.95 -10.51
C GLU A 52 22.48 -18.04 -11.70
N GLY A 53 22.94 -16.79 -11.66
CA GLY A 53 22.72 -15.79 -12.71
C GLY A 53 21.31 -15.20 -12.79
N VAL A 54 20.38 -15.62 -11.91
CA VAL A 54 19.02 -15.08 -11.83
C VAL A 54 18.89 -14.21 -10.57
N PRO A 55 18.44 -12.94 -10.69
CA PRO A 55 18.21 -12.10 -9.54
C PRO A 55 17.21 -12.71 -8.57
N TYR A 56 17.49 -12.61 -7.29
CA TYR A 56 16.93 -13.46 -6.25
C TYR A 56 16.53 -12.67 -5.01
N ILE A 57 15.35 -13.00 -4.48
CA ILE A 57 14.91 -12.60 -3.15
C ILE A 57 14.36 -13.83 -2.45
N LYS A 58 14.98 -14.23 -1.34
CA LYS A 58 14.43 -15.28 -0.48
C LYS A 58 13.16 -14.77 0.19
N PRO A 59 12.03 -15.48 0.07
CA PRO A 59 10.76 -14.98 0.53
C PRO A 59 10.58 -15.19 2.03
N HIS A 60 9.98 -14.21 2.69
CA HIS A 60 9.52 -14.33 4.07
C HIS A 60 8.24 -15.18 4.13
N SER A 61 8.10 -16.00 5.17
CA SER A 61 6.98 -16.95 5.31
C SER A 61 5.60 -16.29 5.25
N LEU A 62 5.51 -15.03 5.73
CA LEU A 62 4.28 -14.24 5.78
C LEU A 62 3.49 -14.25 4.45
N ILE A 63 4.18 -14.23 3.31
CA ILE A 63 3.55 -14.21 1.98
C ILE A 63 2.86 -15.54 1.64
N PHE A 64 3.25 -16.64 2.28
CA PHE A 64 2.68 -17.96 2.03
C PHE A 64 1.69 -18.44 3.10
N GLU A 65 1.54 -17.67 4.18
CA GLU A 65 0.68 -18.04 5.30
C GLU A 65 -0.81 -17.80 5.02
N ASN A 66 -1.65 -18.61 5.66
CA ASN A 66 -3.10 -18.42 5.76
C ASN A 66 -3.46 -17.87 7.14
N GLY A 67 -4.46 -16.99 7.21
CA GLY A 67 -4.88 -16.37 8.48
C GLY A 67 -3.88 -15.32 8.99
N ILE A 68 -4.12 -14.79 10.18
CA ILE A 68 -3.37 -13.67 10.74
C ILE A 68 -2.79 -14.11 12.08
N ARG A 69 -1.52 -13.77 12.33
CA ARG A 69 -0.81 -14.01 13.58
C ARG A 69 0.03 -12.80 13.95
N ILE A 70 0.35 -12.69 15.24
CA ILE A 70 1.31 -11.71 15.74
C ILE A 70 2.70 -12.03 15.16
N LEU A 71 3.36 -10.99 14.64
CA LEU A 71 4.75 -11.03 14.19
C LEU A 71 5.63 -10.45 15.30
N ALA A 72 6.81 -11.04 15.50
CA ALA A 72 7.78 -10.54 16.48
C ALA A 72 8.66 -9.42 15.89
N GLU A 73 8.81 -9.45 14.57
CA GLU A 73 9.59 -8.54 13.75
C GLU A 73 8.97 -7.14 13.78
N LYS A 74 9.84 -6.12 13.84
CA LYS A 74 9.43 -4.71 13.84
C LYS A 74 10.20 -3.92 12.79
N ILE A 75 9.54 -2.93 12.20
CA ILE A 75 10.17 -1.93 11.35
C ILE A 75 11.14 -1.12 12.21
N ASP A 76 12.40 -1.03 11.76
CA ASP A 76 13.38 -0.16 12.39
C ASP A 76 13.32 1.28 11.85
N ASN A 77 14.13 2.17 12.43
CA ASN A 77 14.15 3.59 12.04
C ASN A 77 14.64 3.84 10.60
N SER A 78 15.26 2.85 9.95
CA SER A 78 15.66 2.91 8.54
C SER A 78 14.54 2.47 7.58
N GLY A 79 13.48 1.87 8.13
CA GLY A 79 12.38 1.29 7.37
C GLY A 79 12.66 -0.14 6.92
N MET A 80 13.60 -0.83 7.58
CA MET A 80 13.90 -2.23 7.32
C MET A 80 12.92 -3.13 8.09
N LEU A 81 12.40 -4.15 7.41
CA LEU A 81 11.57 -5.22 7.96
C LEU A 81 11.76 -6.48 7.08
N PHE A 82 11.76 -7.65 7.70
CA PHE A 82 12.04 -8.92 7.03
C PHE A 82 13.39 -8.92 6.27
N PRO A 83 14.53 -8.71 6.95
CA PRO A 83 15.84 -8.92 6.35
C PRO A 83 15.94 -10.30 5.70
N THR A 84 16.57 -10.38 4.52
CA THR A 84 16.57 -11.63 3.75
C THR A 84 17.83 -11.83 2.93
N GLU A 85 18.07 -13.08 2.52
CA GLU A 85 19.11 -13.41 1.55
C GLU A 85 18.64 -12.96 0.15
N SER A 86 19.37 -12.04 -0.45
CA SER A 86 19.02 -11.45 -1.74
C SER A 86 20.25 -10.81 -2.38
N ASP A 87 20.32 -10.82 -3.71
CA ASP A 87 21.39 -10.18 -4.49
C ASP A 87 20.96 -8.83 -5.09
N LEU A 88 19.77 -8.34 -4.69
CA LEU A 88 19.15 -7.12 -5.18
C LEU A 88 19.04 -6.03 -4.09
N ILE A 89 18.59 -6.44 -2.91
CA ILE A 89 18.19 -5.59 -1.76
C ILE A 89 18.38 -6.35 -0.44
N GLU A 90 18.44 -5.64 0.68
CA GLU A 90 18.77 -6.23 2.00
C GLU A 90 17.56 -6.83 2.75
N GLN A 91 16.37 -6.78 2.16
CA GLN A 91 15.12 -7.24 2.79
C GLN A 91 14.14 -7.81 1.77
N ASP A 92 13.17 -8.58 2.25
CA ASP A 92 12.04 -9.00 1.43
C ASP A 92 11.04 -7.84 1.26
N THR A 93 11.26 -7.06 0.19
CA THR A 93 10.36 -5.95 -0.16
C THR A 93 8.94 -6.44 -0.47
N LEU A 94 8.73 -7.65 -0.98
CA LEU A 94 7.39 -8.15 -1.25
C LEU A 94 6.66 -8.36 0.08
N ALA A 95 7.28 -9.02 1.06
CA ALA A 95 6.69 -9.21 2.38
C ALA A 95 6.44 -7.89 3.12
N LEU A 96 7.38 -6.92 3.06
CA LEU A 96 7.19 -5.58 3.64
C LEU A 96 6.00 -4.86 3.00
N VAL A 97 5.90 -4.87 1.67
CA VAL A 97 4.80 -4.21 0.95
C VAL A 97 3.48 -4.86 1.30
N PHE A 98 3.41 -6.20 1.33
CA PHE A 98 2.22 -6.89 1.78
C PHE A 98 1.82 -6.46 3.19
N PHE A 99 2.74 -6.48 4.14
CA PHE A 99 2.50 -6.12 5.54
C PHE A 99 1.92 -4.70 5.68
N LEU A 100 2.51 -3.72 5.00
CA LEU A 100 2.09 -2.32 5.08
C LEU A 100 0.79 -2.05 4.31
N VAL A 101 0.69 -2.49 3.06
CA VAL A 101 -0.43 -2.15 2.17
C VAL A 101 -1.70 -2.92 2.57
N SER A 102 -1.57 -4.18 3.01
CA SER A 102 -2.72 -4.92 3.55
C SER A 102 -3.19 -4.38 4.90
N ARG A 103 -2.44 -3.45 5.51
CA ARG A 103 -2.63 -2.97 6.88
C ARG A 103 -2.67 -4.13 7.86
N TYR A 104 -1.69 -5.03 7.76
CA TYR A 104 -1.67 -6.31 8.50
C TYR A 104 -1.79 -6.12 10.02
N GLU A 105 -1.14 -5.09 10.57
CA GLU A 105 -1.24 -4.71 11.98
C GLU A 105 -2.68 -4.41 12.40
N GLU A 106 -3.52 -3.96 11.46
CA GLU A 106 -4.87 -3.54 11.80
C GLU A 106 -5.81 -4.66 12.20
N TYR A 107 -5.45 -5.89 11.92
CA TYR A 107 -6.21 -7.07 12.31
C TYR A 107 -5.77 -7.65 13.66
N LEU A 108 -4.70 -7.11 14.25
CA LEU A 108 -4.09 -7.61 15.48
C LEU A 108 -4.29 -6.68 16.68
N ASP A 109 -4.50 -5.38 16.45
CA ASP A 109 -4.66 -4.40 17.52
C ASP A 109 -6.14 -4.17 17.84
N ASP A 110 -6.54 -4.44 19.08
CA ASP A 110 -7.91 -4.23 19.58
C ASP A 110 -8.14 -2.81 20.13
N ASP A 111 -7.09 -2.00 20.30
CA ASP A 111 -7.20 -0.61 20.78
C ASP A 111 -7.67 0.33 19.67
N ARG A 112 -9.00 0.45 19.56
CA ARG A 112 -9.66 1.31 18.58
C ARG A 112 -10.03 2.67 19.15
N ASP A 113 -10.06 3.67 18.28
CA ASP A 113 -10.68 4.97 18.58
C ASP A 113 -12.22 4.87 18.61
N GLU A 114 -12.90 5.99 18.92
CA GLU A 114 -14.36 6.07 19.00
C GLU A 114 -15.09 5.73 17.68
N PHE A 115 -14.36 5.65 16.56
CA PHE A 115 -14.87 5.31 15.25
C PHE A 115 -14.44 3.90 14.79
N GLY A 116 -13.82 3.10 15.66
CA GLY A 116 -13.39 1.73 15.34
C GLY A 116 -12.08 1.66 14.55
N ARG A 117 -11.31 2.74 14.47
CA ARG A 117 -10.05 2.82 13.71
C ARG A 117 -8.87 2.55 14.64
N ILE A 118 -7.78 2.03 14.09
CA ILE A 118 -6.54 1.94 14.84
C ILE A 118 -5.88 3.30 14.97
N LYS A 119 -5.35 3.56 16.16
CA LYS A 119 -4.59 4.77 16.43
C LYS A 119 -3.28 4.69 15.67
N ALA A 120 -2.96 5.74 14.92
CA ALA A 120 -1.69 5.81 14.18
C ALA A 120 -0.48 5.59 15.10
N THR A 121 -0.57 6.02 16.36
CA THR A 121 0.45 5.84 17.41
C THR A 121 0.81 4.39 17.70
N ASN A 122 -0.11 3.46 17.41
CA ASN A 122 0.08 2.04 17.66
C ASN A 122 0.78 1.34 16.49
N SER A 123 0.83 1.96 15.30
CA SER A 123 1.49 1.39 14.12
C SER A 123 3.01 1.35 14.25
N GLN A 124 3.64 0.34 13.64
CA GLN A 124 5.10 0.27 13.55
C GLN A 124 5.71 1.46 12.81
N LEU A 125 5.03 2.00 11.79
CA LEU A 125 5.51 3.21 11.09
C LEU A 125 5.59 4.42 12.01
N TYR A 126 4.63 4.60 12.94
CA TYR A 126 4.72 5.68 13.93
C TYR A 126 5.87 5.42 14.91
N GLN A 127 5.98 4.20 15.43
CA GLN A 127 7.03 3.82 16.38
C GLN A 127 8.43 4.01 15.80
N ALA A 128 8.61 3.75 14.50
CA ALA A 128 9.87 3.95 13.77
C ALA A 128 10.11 5.41 13.33
N GLY A 129 9.17 6.33 13.55
CA GLY A 129 9.26 7.72 13.09
C GLY A 129 9.09 7.89 11.57
N LEU A 130 8.49 6.91 10.90
CA LEU A 130 8.35 6.82 9.44
C LEU A 130 6.92 7.06 8.95
N LEU A 131 5.99 7.49 9.80
CA LEU A 131 4.57 7.69 9.44
C LEU A 131 4.37 8.60 8.22
N HIS A 132 5.20 9.63 8.06
CA HIS A 132 5.13 10.56 6.94
C HIS A 132 6.07 10.20 5.79
N THR A 133 6.75 9.05 5.86
CA THR A 133 7.64 8.56 4.82
C THR A 133 6.86 7.62 3.89
N PRO A 134 6.92 7.81 2.56
CA PRO A 134 6.35 6.87 1.59
C PRO A 134 7.24 5.63 1.49
N LEU A 135 7.29 4.82 2.56
CA LEU A 135 8.25 3.72 2.70
C LEU A 135 8.05 2.66 1.62
N VAL A 136 6.79 2.31 1.32
CA VAL A 136 6.43 1.38 0.24
C VAL A 136 7.02 1.85 -1.09
N ASP A 137 6.73 3.09 -1.52
CA ASP A 137 7.25 3.63 -2.77
C ASP A 137 8.79 3.65 -2.81
N LYS A 138 9.44 4.06 -1.72
CA LYS A 138 10.91 4.07 -1.63
C LYS A 138 11.49 2.68 -1.86
N LYS A 139 10.98 1.67 -1.16
CA LYS A 139 11.49 0.28 -1.24
C LYS A 139 11.17 -0.39 -2.57
N VAL A 140 10.01 -0.11 -3.15
CA VAL A 140 9.63 -0.59 -4.48
C VAL A 140 10.51 0.04 -5.58
N ILE A 141 10.81 1.35 -5.49
CA ILE A 141 11.73 2.02 -6.42
C ILE A 141 13.15 1.48 -6.27
N GLU A 142 13.62 1.25 -5.03
CA GLU A 142 14.91 0.62 -4.73
C GLU A 142 15.02 -0.75 -5.41
N LEU A 143 14.05 -1.63 -5.20
CA LEU A 143 13.96 -2.95 -5.86
C LEU A 143 13.99 -2.82 -7.39
N TYR A 144 13.21 -1.91 -7.96
CA TYR A 144 13.14 -1.74 -9.42
C TYR A 144 14.47 -1.26 -10.01
N ASN A 145 15.16 -0.36 -9.33
CA ASN A 145 16.47 0.13 -9.76
C ASN A 145 17.53 -0.99 -9.73
N SER A 146 17.52 -1.84 -8.70
CA SER A 146 18.38 -3.02 -8.63
C SER A 146 18.07 -4.01 -9.77
N LEU A 147 16.79 -4.29 -10.04
CA LEU A 147 16.37 -5.13 -11.16
C LEU A 147 16.79 -4.55 -12.52
N ARG A 148 16.63 -3.24 -12.72
CA ARG A 148 17.03 -2.57 -13.97
C ARG A 148 18.54 -2.54 -14.18
N SER A 149 19.32 -2.53 -13.10
CA SER A 149 20.78 -2.65 -13.16
C SER A 149 21.20 -4.04 -13.69
N ARG A 150 20.43 -5.09 -13.39
CA ARG A 150 20.60 -6.44 -13.95
C ARG A 150 19.98 -6.59 -15.34
N TYR A 151 18.88 -5.91 -15.60
CA TYR A 151 18.15 -5.94 -16.86
C TYR A 151 17.96 -4.53 -17.45
N PRO A 152 18.97 -3.99 -18.16
CA PRO A 152 18.88 -2.66 -18.76
C PRO A 152 17.75 -2.50 -19.80
N THR A 153 17.19 -3.61 -20.28
CA THR A 153 16.03 -3.65 -21.18
C THR A 153 14.71 -3.31 -20.49
N LEU A 154 14.66 -3.29 -19.15
CA LEU A 154 13.48 -2.81 -18.42
C LEU A 154 13.32 -1.30 -18.64
N PRO A 155 12.08 -0.84 -18.92
CA PRO A 155 11.82 0.58 -19.19
C PRO A 155 12.13 1.44 -17.96
N PRO A 156 12.49 2.73 -18.14
CA PRO A 156 12.57 3.64 -17.01
C PRO A 156 11.18 3.83 -16.38
N LEU A 157 11.15 4.14 -15.09
CA LEU A 157 9.90 4.48 -14.39
C LEU A 157 9.32 5.76 -14.98
N LYS A 158 8.08 5.70 -15.46
CA LYS A 158 7.32 6.84 -15.96
C LYS A 158 6.22 7.22 -14.97
N ARG A 159 6.60 7.72 -13.79
CA ARG A 159 5.63 8.26 -12.83
C ARG A 159 5.45 9.75 -13.06
N GLN A 160 4.23 10.18 -13.36
CA GLN A 160 3.86 11.59 -13.36
C GLN A 160 3.16 11.90 -12.05
N PHE A 161 3.71 12.85 -11.29
CA PHE A 161 3.05 13.31 -10.08
C PHE A 161 1.73 14.01 -10.44
N GLN A 162 0.65 13.61 -9.79
CA GLN A 162 -0.66 14.22 -9.94
C GLN A 162 -1.29 14.45 -8.56
N VAL A 163 -1.84 15.64 -8.35
CA VAL A 163 -2.69 15.94 -7.20
C VAL A 163 -4.14 15.82 -7.63
N ILE A 164 -4.86 14.86 -7.06
CA ILE A 164 -6.30 14.68 -7.26
C ILE A 164 -6.99 15.02 -5.93
N PRO A 165 -7.40 16.28 -5.70
CA PRO A 165 -8.08 16.64 -4.46
C PRO A 165 -9.45 15.96 -4.40
N THR A 166 -9.71 15.22 -3.34
CA THR A 166 -11.02 14.65 -3.02
C THR A 166 -11.64 15.42 -1.86
N PHE A 167 -12.97 15.52 -1.87
CA PHE A 167 -13.72 16.19 -0.81
C PHE A 167 -14.76 15.21 -0.26
N ASP A 168 -14.75 14.98 1.04
CA ASP A 168 -15.84 14.30 1.73
C ASP A 168 -16.91 15.34 2.09
N ILE A 169 -18.08 15.24 1.46
CA ILE A 169 -19.14 16.24 1.58
C ILE A 169 -20.38 15.56 2.16
N ASP A 170 -20.52 15.57 3.49
CA ASP A 170 -21.70 15.05 4.21
C ASP A 170 -23.02 15.68 3.73
N VAL A 171 -22.94 16.98 3.39
CA VAL A 171 -24.07 17.80 3.00
C VAL A 171 -23.68 18.67 1.82
N ALA A 172 -23.94 18.19 0.62
CA ALA A 172 -23.70 18.96 -0.61
C ALA A 172 -24.55 20.24 -0.68
N TYR A 173 -25.73 20.23 -0.04
CA TYR A 173 -26.63 21.36 -0.01
C TYR A 173 -27.08 21.72 1.41
N ALA A 174 -26.61 22.87 1.89
CA ALA A 174 -27.06 23.45 3.15
C ALA A 174 -28.58 23.72 3.14
N PHE A 175 -29.14 24.10 1.98
CA PHE A 175 -30.52 24.58 1.86
C PHE A 175 -31.33 23.95 0.71
N LYS A 176 -30.71 23.70 -0.45
CA LYS A 176 -31.40 23.14 -1.63
C LYS A 176 -31.79 21.67 -1.40
N GLY A 177 -32.90 21.24 -1.99
CA GLY A 177 -33.40 19.85 -1.92
C GLY A 177 -33.96 19.41 -0.56
N ARG A 178 -34.04 20.31 0.43
CA ARG A 178 -34.63 19.99 1.74
C ARG A 178 -36.13 20.26 1.76
N GLY A 179 -36.91 19.30 2.27
CA GLY A 179 -38.36 19.42 2.42
C GLY A 179 -38.78 20.67 3.20
N TRP A 180 -39.96 21.19 2.87
CA TRP A 180 -40.45 22.49 3.34
C TRP A 180 -40.39 22.63 4.88
N LEU A 181 -40.78 21.59 5.61
CA LEU A 181 -40.80 21.56 7.07
C LEU A 181 -39.40 21.70 7.69
N ARG A 182 -38.38 21.07 7.07
CA ARG A 182 -36.99 21.18 7.53
C ARG A 182 -36.43 22.57 7.24
N ARG A 183 -36.84 23.17 6.10
CA ARG A 183 -36.44 24.53 5.72
C ARG A 183 -37.04 25.57 6.67
N THR A 184 -38.33 25.47 7.01
CA THR A 184 -39.01 26.41 7.91
C THR A 184 -38.45 26.32 9.33
N ARG A 185 -38.36 25.11 9.92
CA ARG A 185 -37.77 24.91 11.26
C ARG A 185 -36.34 25.45 11.34
N SER A 186 -35.53 25.19 10.33
CA SER A 186 -34.14 25.66 10.31
C SER A 186 -34.06 27.18 10.14
N THR A 187 -34.98 27.80 9.40
CA THR A 187 -35.05 29.27 9.27
C THR A 187 -35.50 29.91 10.57
N PHE A 188 -36.52 29.35 11.23
CA PHE A 188 -36.99 29.83 12.53
C PHE A 188 -35.89 29.75 13.60
N LYS A 189 -35.13 28.64 13.62
CA LYS A 189 -33.95 28.52 14.48
C LYS A 189 -32.94 29.66 14.22
N ASP A 190 -32.59 29.88 12.95
CA ASP A 190 -31.60 30.91 12.59
C ASP A 190 -32.06 32.33 12.97
N VAL A 191 -33.36 32.63 12.92
CA VAL A 191 -33.95 33.91 13.37
C VAL A 191 -33.81 34.07 14.88
N LEU A 192 -34.18 33.04 15.65
CA LEU A 192 -34.08 33.06 17.12
C LEU A 192 -32.64 33.18 17.60
N THR A 193 -31.67 32.62 16.86
CA THR A 193 -30.24 32.73 17.19
C THR A 193 -29.56 33.96 16.60
N PHE A 194 -30.32 34.89 15.97
CA PHE A 194 -29.80 36.10 15.32
C PHE A 194 -28.69 35.84 14.25
N GLU A 195 -28.73 34.69 13.58
CA GLU A 195 -27.76 34.26 12.57
C GLU A 195 -28.06 34.86 11.18
N TRP A 196 -28.12 36.20 11.10
CA TRP A 196 -28.53 36.94 9.91
C TRP A 196 -27.70 36.62 8.65
N LYS A 197 -26.40 36.30 8.82
CA LYS A 197 -25.53 35.87 7.72
C LYS A 197 -26.01 34.57 7.08
N ARG A 198 -26.48 33.61 7.89
CA ARG A 198 -26.96 32.31 7.42
C ARG A 198 -28.30 32.43 6.70
N ILE A 199 -29.17 33.30 7.18
CA ILE A 199 -30.46 33.62 6.53
C ILE A 199 -30.22 34.22 5.15
N LYS A 200 -29.27 35.16 5.01
CA LYS A 200 -28.92 35.76 3.70
C LYS A 200 -28.39 34.74 2.69
N ARG A 201 -27.72 33.66 3.14
CA ARG A 201 -27.18 32.58 2.30
C ARG A 201 -28.22 31.54 1.86
N ARG A 202 -29.49 31.64 2.28
CA ARG A 202 -30.59 30.70 1.93
C ARG A 202 -31.24 30.97 0.56
N LYS A 203 -30.79 32.01 -0.16
CA LYS A 203 -31.23 32.36 -1.52
C LYS A 203 -30.59 31.44 -2.55
#